data_AF-A0AAV9P448-F1
#
_entry.id   AF-A0AAV9P448-F1
#
_cell.length_a   1.000
_cell.length_b   1.000
_cell.length_c   1.000
_cell.angle_alpha   90.00
_cell.angle_beta   90.00
_cell.angle_gamma   90.00
#
_symmetry.space_group_name_H-M   'P 1'
#
loop_
_entity.id
_entity.type
_entity.pdbx_description
1 polymer ?
#
loop_
_entity_poly.entity_id
_entity_poly.type
_entity_poly.pdbx_seq_one_letter_code
_entity_poly.pdbx_strand_id
1 'polypeptide(L)'
;MKAEDDAKLIFGTIFSLRRMARQLGGKDDQFLSYRTGEYKLHYFETPTQLKLVMLTDTRVGNMRTVLYQIWATLYVEYVVKSPLAPTEHPRGVGVANELFEGGLESFIASIFNTQQQ
;
A
#
# COMPACT_ATOMS: atom_id res chain seq x y z
N MET A 1 14.52 -11.24 7.34
CA MET A 1 15.56 -10.24 7.67
C MET A 1 15.51 -9.07 6.70
N LYS A 2 16.03 -9.19 5.45
CA LYS A 2 16.03 -8.06 4.49
C LYS A 2 14.67 -7.37 4.27
N ALA A 3 13.60 -8.14 4.02
CA ALA A 3 12.27 -7.56 3.78
C ALA A 3 11.68 -6.80 5.00
N GLU A 4 12.02 -7.24 6.22
CA GLU A 4 11.58 -6.58 7.45
C GLU A 4 12.34 -5.26 7.67
N ASP A 5 13.64 -5.25 7.36
CA ASP A 5 14.47 -4.04 7.44
C ASP A 5 14.08 -3.02 6.36
N ASP A 6 13.80 -3.49 5.14
CA ASP A 6 13.27 -2.67 4.04
C ASP A 6 11.92 -2.04 4.45
N ALA A 7 11.03 -2.81 5.12
CA ALA A 7 9.76 -2.30 5.61
C ALA A 7 9.93 -1.21 6.69
N LYS A 8 10.88 -1.38 7.63
CA LYS A 8 11.21 -0.35 8.64
C LYS A 8 11.74 0.93 8.00
N LEU A 9 12.58 0.81 6.97
CA LEU A 9 13.10 1.95 6.22
C LEU A 9 11.96 2.70 5.51
N ILE A 10 11.12 1.98 4.77
CA ILE A 10 9.95 2.55 4.07
C ILE A 10 9.03 3.26 5.06
N PHE A 11 8.78 2.66 6.22
CA PHE A 11 7.98 3.27 7.27
C PHE A 11 8.57 4.62 7.74
N GLY A 12 9.88 4.65 8.03
CA GLY A 12 10.57 5.88 8.45
C GLY A 12 10.55 6.98 7.38
N THR A 13 10.70 6.60 6.11
CA THR A 13 10.61 7.53 4.97
C THR A 13 9.21 8.12 4.84
N ILE A 14 8.17 7.28 4.86
CA ILE A 14 6.77 7.74 4.77
C ILE A 14 6.41 8.62 5.96
N PHE A 15 6.82 8.25 7.16
CA PHE A 15 6.59 9.05 8.36
C PHE A 15 7.15 10.46 8.21
N SER A 16 8.38 10.58 7.72
CA SER A 16 9.06 11.85 7.51
C SER A 16 8.41 12.68 6.40
N LEU A 17 8.12 12.07 5.24
CA LEU A 17 7.53 12.77 4.10
C LEU A 17 6.09 13.23 4.36
N ARG A 18 5.28 12.44 5.07
CA ARG A 18 3.94 12.86 5.52
C ARG A 18 4.00 14.09 6.39
N ARG A 19 4.97 14.15 7.31
CA ARG A 19 5.18 15.33 8.16
C ARG A 19 5.58 16.53 7.32
N MET A 20 6.52 16.36 6.38
CA MET A 20 6.97 17.45 5.49
C MET A 20 5.81 17.99 4.64
N ALA A 21 5.00 17.13 4.01
CA ALA A 21 3.85 17.54 3.22
C ALA A 21 2.89 18.42 4.05
N ARG A 22 2.53 17.98 5.26
CA ARG A 22 1.65 18.77 6.15
C ARG A 22 2.28 20.09 6.60
N GLN A 23 3.59 20.12 6.85
CA GLN A 23 4.29 21.32 7.30
C GLN A 23 4.42 22.36 6.18
N LEU A 24 4.58 21.92 4.93
CA LEU A 24 4.80 22.80 3.78
C LEU A 24 3.51 23.17 3.06
N GLY A 25 2.60 22.21 2.86
CA GLY A 25 1.34 22.38 2.13
C GLY A 25 0.13 22.71 3.01
N GLY A 26 0.28 22.66 4.34
CA GLY A 26 -0.79 22.94 5.30
C GLY A 26 -1.56 21.70 5.76
N LYS A 27 -2.59 21.91 6.59
CA LYS A 27 -3.30 20.84 7.31
C LYS A 27 -3.98 19.81 6.41
N ASP A 28 -4.45 20.25 5.25
CA ASP A 28 -5.22 19.42 4.32
C ASP A 28 -4.34 18.74 3.26
N ASP A 29 -3.05 19.08 3.21
CA ASP A 29 -2.12 18.44 2.28
C ASP A 29 -1.77 17.02 2.75
N GLN A 30 -1.73 16.10 1.80
CA GLN A 30 -1.50 14.68 2.02
C GLN A 30 -0.40 14.19 1.12
N PHE A 31 0.58 13.51 1.70
CA PHE A 31 1.59 12.80 0.94
C PHE A 31 0.93 11.75 0.03
N LEU A 32 1.24 11.77 -1.27
CA LEU A 32 0.65 10.86 -2.27
C LEU A 32 1.66 9.86 -2.83
N SER A 33 2.87 10.32 -3.14
CA SER A 33 3.93 9.51 -3.74
C SER A 33 5.27 10.24 -3.71
N TYR A 34 6.37 9.51 -3.84
CA TYR A 34 7.65 10.07 -4.29
C TYR A 34 8.23 9.22 -5.42
N ARG A 35 9.12 9.82 -6.21
CA ARG A 35 9.82 9.17 -7.32
C ARG A 35 11.32 9.39 -7.17
N THR A 36 12.08 8.33 -7.36
CA THR A 36 13.55 8.36 -7.51
C THR A 36 13.92 8.10 -8.97
N GLY A 37 15.22 8.00 -9.27
CA GLY A 37 15.68 7.55 -10.60
C GLY A 37 15.31 6.10 -10.93
N GLU A 38 15.12 5.26 -9.90
CA GLU A 38 14.98 3.81 -10.05
C GLU A 38 13.55 3.31 -9.82
N TYR A 39 12.78 3.98 -8.95
CA TYR A 39 11.45 3.51 -8.59
C TYR A 39 10.52 4.66 -8.19
N LYS A 40 9.23 4.36 -8.14
CA LYS A 40 8.20 5.24 -7.61
C LYS A 40 7.45 4.54 -6.49
N LEU A 41 7.30 5.23 -5.36
CA LEU A 41 6.49 4.79 -4.24
C LEU A 41 5.13 5.47 -4.32
N HIS A 42 4.07 4.66 -4.34
CA HIS A 42 2.68 5.11 -4.26
C HIS A 42 2.13 4.87 -2.86
N TYR A 43 1.39 5.83 -2.33
CA TYR A 43 0.86 5.79 -0.97
C TYR A 43 -0.65 6.01 -0.94
N PHE A 44 -1.34 5.20 -0.14
CA PHE A 44 -2.74 5.37 0.18
C PHE A 44 -2.96 5.08 1.67
N GLU A 45 -3.65 5.99 2.36
CA GLU A 45 -4.03 5.83 3.75
C GLU A 45 -5.55 5.84 3.86
N THR A 46 -6.08 4.86 4.57
CA THR A 46 -7.50 4.77 4.88
C THR A 46 -7.85 5.66 6.08
N PRO A 47 -9.13 6.01 6.29
CA PRO A 47 -9.57 6.74 7.49
C PRO A 47 -9.23 6.03 8.80
N THR A 48 -9.11 4.69 8.79
CA THR A 48 -8.71 3.87 9.94
C THR A 48 -7.18 3.73 10.06
N GLN A 49 -6.41 4.58 9.36
CA GLN A 49 -4.94 4.65 9.40
C GLN A 49 -4.19 3.41 8.88
N LEU A 50 -4.89 2.47 8.22
CA LEU A 50 -4.23 1.43 7.43
C LEU A 50 -3.53 2.09 6.23
N LYS A 51 -2.26 1.73 6.03
CA LYS A 51 -1.37 2.30 5.02
C LYS A 51 -1.07 1.24 3.97
N LEU A 52 -1.43 1.52 2.73
CA LEU A 52 -1.09 0.70 1.58
C LEU A 52 0.02 1.40 0.80
N VAL A 53 1.08 0.65 0.50
CA VAL A 53 2.29 1.15 -0.14
C VAL A 53 2.64 0.22 -1.29
N MET A 54 2.98 0.79 -2.44
CA MET A 54 3.42 0.02 -3.61
C MET A 54 4.64 0.68 -4.23
N LEU A 55 5.64 -0.14 -4.55
CA LEU A 55 6.81 0.25 -5.31
C LEU A 55 6.64 -0.21 -6.76
N THR A 56 6.90 0.68 -7.71
CA THR A 56 6.84 0.36 -9.14
C THR A 56 8.03 0.98 -9.88
N ASP A 57 8.19 0.61 -11.15
CA ASP A 57 9.03 1.36 -12.09
C ASP A 57 8.59 2.84 -12.18
N THR A 58 9.53 3.72 -12.50
CA THR A 58 9.31 5.17 -12.55
C THR A 58 8.36 5.64 -13.66
N ARG A 59 8.14 4.82 -14.68
CA ARG A 59 7.22 5.06 -15.81
C ARG A 59 5.75 4.83 -15.42
N VAL A 60 5.50 4.10 -14.33
CA VAL A 60 4.14 3.77 -13.92
C VAL A 60 3.41 5.01 -13.42
N GLY A 61 2.18 5.18 -13.94
CA GLY A 61 1.26 6.26 -13.59
C GLY A 61 0.83 6.22 -12.12
N ASN A 62 -0.15 7.05 -11.75
CA ASN A 62 -0.65 7.07 -10.38
C ASN A 62 -1.39 5.76 -10.03
N MET A 63 -0.96 5.06 -8.98
CA MET A 63 -1.57 3.80 -8.52
C MET A 63 -2.53 3.96 -7.33
N ARG A 64 -2.92 5.18 -6.96
CA ARG A 64 -3.80 5.41 -5.79
C ARG A 64 -5.18 4.75 -5.95
N THR A 65 -5.75 4.74 -7.15
CA THR A 65 -7.01 4.03 -7.44
C THR A 65 -6.84 2.52 -7.28
N VAL A 66 -5.70 1.96 -7.71
CA VAL A 66 -5.36 0.55 -7.55
C VAL A 66 -5.21 0.20 -6.06
N LEU A 67 -4.49 1.02 -5.28
CA LEU A 67 -4.37 0.86 -3.83
C LEU A 67 -5.73 0.93 -3.13
N TYR A 68 -6.60 1.85 -3.54
CA TYR A 68 -7.96 1.92 -3.03
C TYR A 68 -8.77 0.66 -3.36
N GLN A 69 -8.66 0.13 -4.57
CA GLN A 69 -9.33 -1.11 -4.98
C GLN A 69 -8.84 -2.32 -4.17
N ILE A 70 -7.53 -2.44 -3.93
CA ILE A 70 -6.97 -3.47 -3.04
C ILE A 70 -7.61 -3.37 -1.66
N TRP A 71 -7.71 -2.17 -1.10
CA TRP A 71 -8.37 -1.99 0.19
C TRP A 71 -9.86 -2.37 0.15
N ALA A 72 -10.62 -1.80 -0.78
CA ALA A 72 -12.08 -1.89 -0.80
C ALA A 72 -12.59 -3.29 -1.20
N THR A 73 -11.90 -3.96 -2.12
CA THR A 73 -12.39 -5.20 -2.74
C THR A 73 -11.72 -6.46 -2.22
N LEU A 74 -10.49 -6.35 -1.70
CA LEU A 74 -9.73 -7.50 -1.21
C LEU A 74 -9.56 -7.43 0.31
N TYR A 75 -8.97 -6.35 0.82
CA TYR A 75 -8.66 -6.26 2.25
C TYR A 75 -9.93 -6.25 3.10
N VAL A 76 -10.90 -5.40 2.76
CA VAL A 76 -12.18 -5.36 3.48
C VAL A 76 -12.93 -6.69 3.37
N GLU A 77 -12.93 -7.30 2.18
CA GLU A 77 -13.71 -8.52 1.93
C GLU A 77 -13.12 -9.76 2.63
N TYR A 78 -11.83 -9.98 2.50
CA TYR A 78 -11.19 -11.22 2.95
C TYR A 78 -10.46 -11.09 4.29
N VAL A 79 -10.20 -9.87 4.77
CA VAL A 79 -9.54 -9.64 6.06
C VAL A 79 -10.53 -9.10 7.08
N VAL A 80 -11.17 -7.96 6.81
CA VAL A 80 -12.03 -7.30 7.80
C VAL A 80 -13.33 -8.07 8.03
N LYS A 81 -13.97 -8.58 6.97
CA LYS A 81 -15.21 -9.35 7.08
C LYS A 81 -14.99 -10.82 7.42
N SER A 82 -13.75 -11.30 7.44
CA SER A 82 -13.47 -12.71 7.75
C SER A 82 -13.65 -12.96 9.25
N PRO A 83 -14.61 -13.82 9.66
CA PRO A 83 -14.88 -14.08 11.08
C PRO A 83 -13.76 -14.86 11.77
N LEU A 84 -12.82 -15.41 11.01
CA LEU A 84 -11.68 -16.18 11.49
C LEU A 84 -10.37 -15.37 11.45
N ALA A 85 -10.38 -14.19 10.82
CA ALA A 85 -9.21 -13.33 10.81
C ALA A 85 -9.09 -12.60 12.15
N PRO A 86 -7.88 -12.54 12.75
CA PRO A 86 -7.68 -11.74 13.94
C PRO A 86 -7.89 -10.26 13.61
N THR A 87 -8.57 -9.53 14.51
CA THR A 87 -8.90 -8.10 14.34
C THR A 87 -7.65 -7.22 14.16
N GLU A 88 -6.53 -7.65 14.75
CA GLU A 88 -5.21 -7.07 14.52
C GLU A 88 -4.22 -8.17 14.15
N HIS A 89 -3.20 -7.80 13.39
CA HIS A 89 -2.11 -8.66 12.98
C HIS A 89 -0.85 -8.35 13.82
N PRO A 90 -0.77 -8.85 15.08
CA PRO A 90 0.30 -8.47 15.99
C PRO A 90 1.66 -8.94 15.49
N ARG A 91 2.69 -8.12 15.72
CA ARG A 91 4.10 -8.42 15.43
C ARG A 91 4.43 -8.67 13.96
N GLY A 92 3.63 -8.13 13.03
CA GLY A 92 3.90 -8.27 11.60
C GLY A 92 3.62 -9.68 11.06
N VAL A 93 2.87 -10.49 11.79
CA VAL A 93 2.26 -11.71 11.22
C VAL A 93 1.34 -11.22 10.10
N GLY A 94 1.70 -11.50 8.85
CA GLY A 94 0.97 -11.00 7.68
C GLY A 94 -0.51 -11.41 7.68
N VAL A 95 -1.22 -10.89 6.68
CA VAL A 95 -2.59 -11.33 6.39
C VAL A 95 -2.52 -12.77 5.88
N ALA A 96 -2.57 -13.75 6.78
CA ALA A 96 -2.55 -15.17 6.43
C ALA A 96 -3.93 -15.66 5.99
N ASN A 97 -4.47 -15.06 4.93
CA ASN A 97 -5.74 -15.46 4.32
C ASN A 97 -5.50 -15.78 2.84
N GLU A 98 -5.65 -17.05 2.46
CA GLU A 98 -5.36 -17.54 1.11
C GLU A 98 -6.23 -16.87 0.02
N LEU A 99 -7.49 -16.54 0.34
CA LEU A 99 -8.38 -15.84 -0.60
C LEU A 99 -7.90 -14.41 -0.84
N PHE A 100 -7.40 -13.75 0.21
CA PHE A 100 -6.79 -12.43 0.08
C PHE A 100 -5.51 -12.49 -0.77
N GLU A 101 -4.60 -13.42 -0.46
CA GLU A 101 -3.32 -13.55 -1.16
C GLU A 101 -3.50 -13.87 -2.64
N GLY A 102 -4.31 -14.90 -2.96
CA GLY A 102 -4.59 -15.28 -4.35
C GLY A 102 -5.38 -14.23 -5.12
N GLY A 103 -6.32 -13.54 -4.45
CA GLY A 103 -7.06 -12.42 -5.03
C GLY A 103 -6.15 -11.23 -5.34
N LEU A 104 -5.23 -10.91 -4.43
CA LEU A 104 -4.24 -9.83 -4.62
C LEU A 104 -3.29 -10.14 -5.77
N GLU A 105 -2.74 -11.35 -5.82
CA GLU A 105 -1.85 -11.76 -6.90
C GLU A 105 -2.53 -11.65 -8.28
N SER A 106 -3.74 -12.20 -8.39
CA SER A 106 -4.53 -12.16 -9.63
C SER A 106 -4.87 -10.73 -10.05
N PHE A 107 -5.26 -9.89 -9.09
CA PHE A 107 -5.58 -8.49 -9.33
C PHE A 107 -4.35 -7.71 -9.83
N ILE A 108 -3.21 -7.83 -9.16
CA ILE A 108 -1.96 -7.15 -9.55
C ILE A 108 -1.50 -7.61 -10.94
N ALA A 109 -1.56 -8.91 -11.22
CA ALA A 109 -1.24 -9.45 -12.54
C ALA A 109 -2.12 -8.82 -13.63
N SER A 110 -3.44 -8.68 -13.39
CA SER A 110 -4.35 -8.05 -14.35
C SER A 110 -3.99 -6.58 -14.64
N ILE A 111 -3.58 -5.83 -13.62
CA ILE A 111 -3.21 -4.41 -13.77
C ILE A 111 -1.96 -4.27 -14.64
N PHE A 112 -0.91 -5.06 -14.39
CA PHE A 112 0.35 -4.92 -15.12
C PHE A 112 0.38 -5.62 -16.49
N ASN A 113 -0.42 -6.67 -16.70
CA ASN A 113 -0.58 -7.29 -18.01
C ASN A 113 -1.32 -6.37 -18.99
N THR A 114 -2.26 -5.56 -18.50
CA THR A 114 -3.02 -4.61 -19.32
C THR A 114 -2.18 -3.41 -19.75
N GLN A 115 -1.06 -3.12 -19.07
CA GLN A 115 -0.19 -1.95 -19.35
C GLN A 115 0.92 -2.25 -20.38
N GLN A 116 0.98 -3.47 -20.92
CA GLN A 116 1.96 -3.89 -21.93
C GLN A 116 1.39 -3.95 -23.36
N GLN A 117 0.15 -3.47 -23.56
CA GLN A 117 -0.49 -3.32 -24.88
C GLN A 117 -0.60 -1.86 -25.28
#